data_AF-A0A7S4I4Z7-F1
#
_entry.id   AF-A0A7S4I4Z7-F1
#
_cell.length_a   1.000
_cell.length_b   1.000
_cell.length_c   1.000
_cell.angle_alpha   90.00
_cell.angle_beta   90.00
_cell.angle_gamma   90.00
#
_symmetry.space_group_name_H-M   'P 1'
#
loop_
_entity.id
_entity.type
_entity.pdbx_description
1 polymer ?
#
loop_
_entity_poly.entity_id
_entity_poly.type
_entity_poly.pdbx_seq_one_letter_code
_entity_poly.pdbx_strand_id
1 'polypeptide(L)'
;AVCVIIGVVQMCAWICWWRLERRRRRHAWRAPAVSVALHITLALELNDFPPIGGVFDAHALWHVSTVPLAFLYWRCFVLPELRWVRVHAGSCGDEDSACETNR
;
A
#
# COMPACT_ATOMS: atom_id res chain seq x y z
N ALA A 1 -21.38 7.20 6.33
CA ALA A 1 -21.27 7.70 4.94
C ALA A 1 -19.91 8.33 4.64
N VAL A 2 -19.43 9.30 5.43
CA VAL A 2 -18.16 10.02 5.18
C VAL A 2 -16.95 9.08 5.08
N CYS A 3 -16.78 8.13 6.00
CA CYS A 3 -15.66 7.18 5.96
C CYS A 3 -15.65 6.31 4.69
N VAL A 4 -16.85 5.93 4.20
CA VAL A 4 -17.01 5.15 2.97
C VAL A 4 -16.60 5.99 1.76
N ILE A 5 -17.02 7.26 1.70
CA ILE A 5 -16.65 8.18 0.62
C ILE A 5 -15.14 8.40 0.58
N ILE A 6 -14.52 8.64 1.73
CA ILE A 6 -13.07 8.83 1.84
C ILE A 6 -12.33 7.57 1.38
N GLY A 7 -12.79 6.38 1.78
CA GLY A 7 -12.23 5.12 1.31
C GLY A 7 -12.32 4.95 -0.21
N VAL A 8 -13.50 5.18 -0.79
CA VAL A 8 -13.69 5.09 -2.26
C VAL A 8 -12.74 6.05 -3.00
N VAL A 9 -12.59 7.28 -2.52
CA VAL A 9 -11.65 8.25 -3.08
C VAL A 9 -10.20 7.74 -2.97
N GLN A 10 -9.82 7.20 -1.82
CA GLN A 10 -8.49 6.63 -1.60
C GLN A 10 -8.20 5.44 -2.53
N MET A 11 -9.17 4.54 -2.75
CA MET A 11 -9.04 3.40 -3.65
C MET A 11 -8.89 3.86 -5.10
N CYS A 12 -9.71 4.82 -5.54
CA CYS A 12 -9.63 5.40 -6.87
C CYS A 12 -8.28 6.10 -7.11
N ALA A 13 -7.76 6.83 -6.12
CA ALA A 13 -6.46 7.48 -6.20
C ALA A 13 -5.32 6.47 -6.43
N TRP A 14 -5.30 5.36 -5.68
CA TRP A 14 -4.30 4.30 -5.86
C TRP A 14 -4.41 3.58 -7.21
N ILE A 15 -5.61 3.33 -7.70
CA ILE A 15 -5.83 2.71 -9.02
C ILE A 15 -5.41 3.67 -10.15
N CYS A 16 -5.74 4.96 -10.05
CA CYS A 16 -5.32 5.97 -11.01
C CYS A 16 -3.79 6.12 -11.03
N TRP A 17 -3.15 6.19 -9.86
CA TRP A 17 -1.70 6.22 -9.75
C TRP A 17 -1.05 5.01 -10.41
N TRP A 18 -1.53 3.80 -10.09
CA TRP A 18 -1.02 2.59 -10.70
C TRP A 18 -1.22 2.57 -12.22
N ARG A 19 -2.36 3.03 -12.74
CA ARG A 19 -2.63 3.11 -14.18
C ARG A 19 -1.64 4.01 -14.91
N LEU A 20 -1.19 5.09 -14.27
CA LEU A 20 -0.19 6.02 -14.81
C LEU A 20 1.22 5.42 -14.70
N GLU A 21 1.56 4.84 -13.56
CA GLU A 21 2.94 4.38 -13.25
C GLU A 21 3.23 2.93 -13.72
N ARG A 22 2.21 2.16 -14.16
CA ARG A 22 2.38 0.76 -14.64
C ARG A 22 3.38 0.60 -15.78
N ARG A 23 3.62 1.67 -16.54
CA ARG A 23 4.58 1.70 -17.66
C ARG A 23 6.03 1.83 -17.18
N ARG A 24 6.27 2.42 -16.00
CA ARG A 24 7.60 2.70 -15.46
C ARG A 24 8.06 1.69 -14.42
N ARG A 25 7.15 1.15 -13.58
CA ARG A 25 7.50 0.24 -12.49
C ARG A 25 6.67 -1.04 -12.52
N ARG A 26 7.29 -2.17 -12.87
CA ARG A 26 6.66 -3.51 -12.92
C ARG A 26 6.14 -4.00 -11.56
N HIS A 27 6.59 -3.39 -10.45
CA HIS A 27 6.20 -3.72 -9.07
C HIS A 27 5.03 -2.87 -8.53
N ALA A 28 4.63 -1.81 -9.25
CA ALA A 28 3.64 -0.84 -8.78
C ALA A 28 2.22 -1.41 -8.62
N TRP A 29 1.93 -2.60 -9.15
CA TRP A 29 0.62 -3.26 -9.01
C TRP A 29 0.34 -3.72 -7.58
N ARG A 30 1.36 -3.85 -6.74
CA ARG A 30 1.22 -4.31 -5.35
C ARG A 30 0.55 -3.25 -4.46
N ALA A 31 0.75 -1.96 -4.75
CA ALA A 31 0.14 -0.86 -4.02
C ALA A 31 -1.40 -0.86 -4.08
N PRO A 32 -2.04 -0.82 -5.27
CA PRO A 32 -3.50 -0.84 -5.35
C PRO A 32 -4.08 -2.18 -4.86
N ALA A 33 -3.36 -3.30 -5.00
CA ALA A 33 -3.81 -4.59 -4.49
C ALA A 33 -3.96 -4.58 -2.95
N VAL A 34 -2.99 -4.00 -2.23
CA VAL A 34 -3.08 -3.86 -0.77
C VAL A 34 -4.17 -2.86 -0.38
N SER A 35 -4.33 -1.76 -1.12
CA SER A 35 -5.43 -0.82 -0.88
C SER A 35 -6.80 -1.47 -1.04
N VAL A 36 -7.00 -2.29 -2.08
CA VAL A 36 -8.28 -3.02 -2.28
C VAL A 36 -8.51 -4.01 -1.13
N ALA A 37 -7.49 -4.73 -0.70
CA ALA A 37 -7.59 -5.64 0.44
C ALA A 37 -7.97 -4.92 1.75
N LEU A 38 -7.40 -3.73 2.00
CA LEU A 38 -7.76 -2.89 3.15
C LEU A 38 -9.23 -2.44 3.11
N HIS A 39 -9.75 -2.13 1.92
CA HIS A 39 -11.16 -1.73 1.76
C HIS A 39 -12.12 -2.91 1.96
N ILE A 40 -11.73 -4.13 1.58
CA ILE A 40 -12.50 -5.34 1.88
C ILE A 40 -12.54 -5.57 3.39
N THR A 41 -11.42 -5.40 4.09
CA THR A 41 -11.36 -5.48 5.56
C THR A 41 -12.24 -4.42 6.24
N LEU A 42 -12.26 -3.20 5.72
CA LEU A 42 -13.12 -2.12 6.23
C LEU A 42 -14.61 -2.38 5.92
N ALA A 43 -14.92 -2.99 4.78
CA ALA A 43 -16.30 -3.39 4.45
C ALA A 43 -16.81 -4.53 5.35
N LEU A 44 -15.91 -5.38 5.86
CA LEU A 44 -16.23 -6.39 6.88
C LEU A 44 -16.59 -5.75 8.23
N GLU A 45 -15.99 -4.61 8.59
CA GLU A 45 -16.35 -3.85 9.79
C GLU A 45 -17.75 -3.24 9.70
N LEU A 46 -18.20 -2.86 8.51
CA LEU A 46 -19.52 -2.25 8.29
C LEU A 46 -20.68 -3.26 8.25
N ASN A 47 -20.37 -4.55 8.08
CA ASN A 47 -21.35 -5.62 8.01
C ASN A 47 -21.56 -6.18 9.43
N ASP A 48 -22.42 -5.50 10.19
CA ASP A 48 -22.79 -5.84 11.56
C ASP A 48 -23.61 -7.14 11.57
N PHE A 49 -22.92 -8.28 11.41
CA PHE A 49 -23.55 -9.60 11.50
C PHE A 49 -23.58 -10.04 12.97
N PRO A 50 -24.73 -10.54 13.47
CA PRO A 50 -24.77 -11.19 14.77
C PRO A 50 -23.77 -12.36 14.79
N PRO A 51 -23.07 -12.61 15.92
CA PRO A 51 -21.95 -13.53 15.99
C PRO A 51 -22.37 -14.91 15.50
N ILE A 52 -21.81 -15.34 14.36
CA ILE A 52 -22.12 -16.66 13.80
C ILE A 52 -21.40 -17.69 14.66
N GLY A 53 -22.14 -18.37 15.54
CA GLY A 53 -21.61 -19.41 16.44
C GLY A 53 -20.88 -18.90 17.68
N GLY A 54 -21.06 -17.63 18.10
CA GLY A 54 -20.55 -17.12 19.38
C GLY A 54 -19.05 -16.79 19.45
N VAL A 55 -18.30 -16.90 18.34
CA VAL A 55 -16.83 -16.69 18.30
C VAL A 55 -16.39 -15.73 17.19
N PHE A 56 -17.09 -15.67 16.07
CA PHE A 56 -16.73 -14.82 14.93
C PHE A 56 -17.54 -13.52 14.94
N ASP A 57 -16.94 -12.47 15.48
CA ASP A 57 -17.42 -11.09 15.39
C ASP A 57 -16.68 -10.34 14.26
N ALA A 58 -17.35 -9.38 13.63
CA ALA A 58 -16.79 -8.52 12.58
C ALA A 58 -15.49 -7.84 13.02
N HIS A 59 -15.41 -7.48 14.31
CA HIS A 59 -14.23 -6.87 14.91
C HIS A 59 -13.02 -7.82 14.98
N ALA A 60 -13.22 -9.10 15.29
CA ALA A 60 -12.14 -10.10 15.35
C ALA A 60 -11.55 -10.38 13.96
N LEU A 61 -12.42 -10.46 12.93
CA LEU A 61 -11.99 -10.61 11.53
C LEU A 61 -11.22 -9.38 11.02
N TRP A 62 -11.57 -8.19 11.49
CA TRP A 62 -10.83 -6.97 11.20
C TRP A 62 -9.40 -7.01 11.76
N HIS A 63 -9.23 -7.36 13.04
CA HIS A 63 -7.90 -7.47 13.66
C HIS A 63 -7.04 -8.55 12.99
N VAL A 64 -7.62 -9.72 12.68
CA VAL A 64 -6.88 -10.83 12.04
C VAL A 64 -6.41 -10.47 10.62
N SER A 65 -7.15 -9.64 9.89
CA SER A 65 -6.80 -9.31 8.51
C SER A 65 -5.90 -8.08 8.39
N THR A 66 -6.07 -7.06 9.24
CA THR A 66 -5.27 -5.82 9.17
C THR A 66 -3.80 -6.03 9.55
N VAL A 67 -3.51 -6.83 10.57
CA VAL A 67 -2.14 -7.09 11.06
C VAL A 67 -1.22 -7.72 9.99
N PRO A 68 -1.57 -8.86 9.38
CA PRO A 68 -0.74 -9.46 8.32
C PRO A 68 -0.71 -8.60 7.06
N LEU A 69 -1.79 -7.87 6.77
CA LEU A 69 -1.86 -7.01 5.59
C LEU A 69 -0.94 -5.79 5.70
N ALA A 70 -0.82 -5.20 6.89
CA ALA A 70 0.16 -4.14 7.18
C ALA A 70 1.61 -4.66 7.03
N PHE A 71 1.87 -5.88 7.52
CA PHE A 71 3.19 -6.50 7.36
C PHE A 71 3.53 -6.78 5.89
N LEU A 72 2.56 -7.29 5.12
CA LEU A 72 2.72 -7.51 3.68
C LEU A 72 2.93 -6.21 2.92
N TYR A 73 2.22 -5.13 3.29
CA TYR A 73 2.43 -3.80 2.70
C TYR A 73 3.88 -3.34 2.88
N TRP A 74 4.37 -3.38 4.11
CA TRP A 74 5.75 -2.98 4.41
C TRP A 74 6.76 -3.80 3.60
N ARG A 75 6.59 -5.12 3.60
CA ARG A 75 7.59 -6.03 3.05
C ARG A 75 7.57 -6.11 1.53
N CYS A 76 6.38 -6.07 0.93
CA CYS A 76 6.20 -6.28 -0.52
C CYS A 76 6.17 -4.98 -1.34
N PHE A 77 5.89 -3.84 -0.70
CA PHE A 77 5.80 -2.54 -1.37
C PHE A 77 6.85 -1.56 -0.84
N VAL A 78 6.86 -1.24 0.46
CA VAL A 78 7.74 -0.20 1.01
C VAL A 78 9.23 -0.56 0.88
N LEU A 79 9.62 -1.78 1.23
CA LEU A 79 11.03 -2.20 1.14
C LEU A 79 11.58 -2.15 -0.30
N PRO A 80 10.88 -2.69 -1.34
CA PRO A 80 11.31 -2.52 -2.72
C PRO A 80 11.41 -1.06 -3.19
N GLU A 81 10.45 -0.21 -2.80
CA GLU A 81 10.46 1.21 -3.18
C GLU A 81 11.64 1.94 -2.53
N LEU A 82 11.91 1.70 -1.24
CA LEU A 82 13.08 2.27 -0.56
C LEU A 82 14.40 1.82 -1.18
N ARG A 83 14.51 0.55 -1.59
CA ARG A 83 15.69 0.05 -2.30
C ARG A 83 15.86 0.74 -3.65
N TRP A 84 14.77 0.92 -4.40
CA TRP A 84 14.81 1.64 -5.68
C TRP A 84 15.27 3.08 -5.50
N VAL A 85 14.74 3.80 -4.51
CA VAL A 85 15.12 5.19 -4.21
C VAL A 85 16.59 5.29 -3.78
N ARG A 86 17.06 4.39 -2.90
CA ARG A 86 18.46 4.39 -2.44
C ARG A 86 19.44 4.23 -3.59
N VAL A 87 19.16 3.31 -4.52
CA VAL A 87 20.04 3.07 -5.68
C VAL A 87 20.16 4.34 -6.54
N HIS A 88 19.05 5.01 -6.83
CA HIS A 88 19.06 6.21 -7.68
C HIS A 88 19.62 7.45 -6.95
N ALA A 89 19.45 7.55 -5.64
CA ALA A 89 20.03 8.63 -4.84
C ALA A 89 21.55 8.52 -4.73
N GLY A 90 22.09 7.30 -4.62
CA GLY A 90 23.55 7.07 -4.61
C GLY A 90 24.22 7.44 -5.93
N SER A 91 23.61 7.07 -7.07
CA SER A 91 24.17 7.40 -8.39
C SER A 91 24.33 8.90 -8.62
N CYS A 92 23.38 9.72 -8.15
CA CYS A 92 23.45 11.17 -8.28
C CYS A 92 24.58 11.76 -7.42
N GLY A 93 24.77 11.26 -6.19
CA GLY A 93 25.83 11.73 -5.29
C GLY A 93 27.24 11.39 -5.78
N ASP A 94 27.40 10.23 -6.43
CA ASP A 94 28.67 9.84 -7.05
C ASP A 94 28.99 10.70 -8.28
N GLU A 95 27.99 11.03 -9.12
CA GLU A 95 28.15 11.93 -10.27
C GLU A 95 28.50 13.37 -9.84
N ASP A 96 27.83 13.89 -8.80
CA ASP A 96 28.08 15.24 -8.29
C ASP A 96 29.50 15.35 -7.71
N SER A 97 29.96 14.32 -6.97
CA SER A 97 31.32 14.28 -6.39
C SER A 97 32.42 14.16 -7.46
N ALA A 98 32.14 13.44 -8.55
CA ALA A 98 33.05 13.33 -9.69
C ALA A 98 33.17 14.65 -10.48
N CYS A 99 32.08 15.42 -10.58
CA CYS A 99 32.08 16.74 -11.20
C CYS A 99 32.87 17.77 -10.36
N GLU A 100 32.80 17.69 -9.03
CA GLU A 100 33.51 18.58 -8.11
C GLU A 100 35.02 18.32 -8.07
N THR A 101 35.44 17.07 -8.20
CA THR A 101 36.87 16.69 -8.26
C THR A 101 37.56 17.13 -9.56
N ASN A 102 36.80 17.36 -10.63
CA ASN A 102 37.33 17.71 -11.96
C ASN A 102 37.22 19.21 -12.29
N ARG A 103 37.07 20.07 -11.27
CA ARG A 103 37.01 21.53 -11.37
C ARG A 103 38.18 22.16 -10.62
#